data_AF-A0A2S5MTS0-F1
#
_entry.id   AF-A0A2S5MTS0-F1
#
_cell.length_a   1.000
_cell.length_b   1.000
_cell.length_c   1.000
_cell.angle_alpha   90.00
_cell.angle_beta   90.00
_cell.angle_gamma   90.00
#
_symmetry.space_group_name_H-M   'P 1'
#
loop_
_entity.id
_entity.type
_entity.pdbx_description
1 polymer ?
#
loop_
_entity_poly.entity_id
_entity_poly.type
_entity_poly.pdbx_seq_one_letter_code
_entity_poly.pdbx_strand_id
1 'polypeptide(L)'
;MLKIATSSVMRGNFVAAGRVELDTWFEGDILCSRLDIGRDGYVLGNITTRELYVQGQIVGTVHAGVVHLMDGSFVEGDVHHHVLSLHSNASLMGNALRTTKMPFPQELLALEARASGAPVSRFPVSVARDLRVV
;
A
#
# COMPACT_ATOMS: atom_id res chain seq x y z
N MET A 1 11.02 12.23 1.37
CA MET A 1 9.66 12.14 1.95
C MET A 1 8.77 13.03 1.11
N LEU A 2 7.71 12.48 0.52
CA LEU A 2 6.76 13.27 -0.27
C LEU A 2 5.54 13.56 0.61
N LYS A 3 5.20 14.84 0.78
CA LYS A 3 4.05 15.30 1.56
C LYS A 3 3.14 16.13 0.68
N ILE A 4 1.85 15.83 0.71
CA ILE A 4 0.82 16.54 -0.05
C ILE A 4 -0.15 17.18 0.93
N ALA A 5 -0.21 18.52 0.91
CA ALA A 5 -0.95 19.33 1.87
C ALA A 5 -2.43 19.54 1.47
N THR A 6 -3.22 20.01 2.44
CA THR A 6 -4.69 20.03 2.57
C THR A 6 -5.48 20.90 1.58
N SER A 7 -4.96 21.16 0.38
CA SER A 7 -5.66 21.98 -0.62
C SER A 7 -5.44 21.46 -2.05
N SER A 8 -5.41 20.14 -2.24
CA SER A 8 -5.12 19.54 -3.55
C SER A 8 -5.97 18.31 -3.79
N VAL A 9 -6.95 18.40 -4.67
CA VAL A 9 -7.71 17.22 -5.10
C VAL A 9 -6.88 16.49 -6.15
N MET A 10 -6.54 15.23 -5.88
CA MET A 10 -5.78 14.41 -6.82
C MET A 10 -6.69 13.32 -7.38
N ARG A 11 -6.63 13.12 -8.69
CA ARG A 11 -7.38 12.07 -9.37
C ARG A 11 -6.51 11.35 -10.37
N GLY A 12 -6.53 10.01 -10.35
CA GLY A 12 -5.81 9.17 -11.29
C GLY A 12 -4.97 8.07 -10.62
N ASN A 13 -3.91 7.64 -11.28
CA ASN A 13 -2.98 6.65 -10.74
C ASN A 13 -1.77 7.34 -10.09
N PHE A 14 -1.47 6.96 -8.86
CA PHE A 14 -0.34 7.50 -8.12
C PHE A 14 0.60 6.38 -7.73
N VAL A 15 1.84 6.45 -8.20
CA VAL A 15 2.87 5.43 -7.96
C VAL A 15 4.09 6.06 -7.31
N ALA A 16 4.46 5.57 -6.13
CA ALA A 16 5.59 6.09 -5.37
C ALA A 16 6.37 5.00 -4.62
N ALA A 17 7.64 4.82 -4.95
CA ALA A 17 8.51 3.81 -4.34
C ALA A 17 9.07 4.18 -2.95
N GLY A 18 8.35 4.98 -2.16
CA GLY A 18 8.84 5.47 -0.88
C GLY A 18 7.73 5.74 0.11
N ARG A 19 8.07 6.51 1.15
CA ARG A 19 7.09 7.03 2.12
C ARG A 19 6.34 8.22 1.53
N VAL A 20 5.01 8.12 1.56
CA VAL A 20 4.10 9.18 1.12
C VAL A 20 3.14 9.51 2.25
N GLU A 21 2.99 10.81 2.50
CA GLU A 21 2.02 11.36 3.44
C GLU A 21 0.95 12.14 2.67
N LEU A 22 -0.31 11.73 2.83
CA LEU A 22 -1.47 12.31 2.16
C LEU A 22 -2.43 12.92 3.18
N ASP A 23 -2.54 14.25 3.15
CA ASP A 23 -3.46 15.04 3.99
C ASP A 23 -4.57 15.69 3.12
N THR A 24 -5.01 15.02 2.05
CA THR A 24 -5.93 15.61 1.07
C THR A 24 -6.91 14.59 0.47
N TRP A 25 -7.83 15.06 -0.39
CA TRP A 25 -8.76 14.23 -1.13
C TRP A 25 -8.08 13.56 -2.33
N PHE A 26 -8.10 12.23 -2.36
CA PHE A 26 -7.54 11.42 -3.44
C PHE A 26 -8.60 10.47 -4.01
N GLU A 27 -8.76 10.47 -5.34
CA GLU A 27 -9.62 9.54 -6.06
C GLU A 27 -8.83 8.73 -7.09
N GLY A 28 -8.78 7.40 -6.94
CA GLY A 28 -8.18 6.50 -7.92
C GLY A 28 -7.33 5.40 -7.31
N ASP A 29 -6.22 5.08 -7.95
CA ASP A 29 -5.36 3.95 -7.59
C ASP A 29 -4.04 4.44 -6.98
N ILE A 30 -3.74 4.01 -5.76
CA ILE A 30 -2.50 4.34 -5.04
C ILE A 30 -1.63 3.10 -4.98
N LEU A 31 -0.37 3.23 -5.41
CA LEU A 31 0.63 2.20 -5.32
C LEU A 31 1.89 2.77 -4.65
N CYS A 32 2.18 2.36 -3.42
CA CYS A 32 3.37 2.85 -2.71
C CYS A 32 3.97 1.85 -1.73
N SER A 33 5.17 2.17 -1.20
CA SER A 33 5.84 1.28 -0.23
C SER A 33 5.24 1.49 1.16
N ARG A 34 5.09 2.75 1.56
CA ARG A 34 4.50 3.15 2.83
C ARG A 34 3.58 4.35 2.62
N LEU A 35 2.34 4.21 3.07
CA LEU A 35 1.32 5.26 3.00
C LEU A 35 0.93 5.69 4.40
N ASP A 36 1.04 6.99 4.65
CA ASP A 36 0.54 7.63 5.86
C ASP A 36 -0.61 8.57 5.43
N ILE A 37 -1.85 8.27 5.86
CA ILE A 37 -3.03 9.11 5.61
C ILE A 37 -3.28 9.94 6.86
N GLY A 38 -3.16 11.26 6.76
CA GLY A 38 -3.40 12.13 7.90
C GLY A 38 -4.89 12.34 8.19
N ARG A 39 -5.16 13.15 9.23
CA ARG A 39 -6.50 13.33 9.80
C ARG A 39 -7.53 13.85 8.80
N ASP A 40 -7.15 14.81 7.97
CA ASP A 40 -8.01 15.43 6.97
C ASP A 40 -7.92 14.72 5.60
N GLY A 41 -7.19 13.60 5.53
CA GLY A 41 -7.05 12.79 4.33
C GLY A 41 -8.31 11.98 4.06
N TYR A 42 -8.77 12.03 2.81
CA TYR A 42 -9.89 11.22 2.32
C TYR A 42 -9.46 10.49 1.06
N VAL A 43 -9.52 9.17 1.07
CA VAL A 43 -9.11 8.35 -0.08
C VAL A 43 -10.28 7.52 -0.57
N LEU A 44 -10.60 7.67 -1.86
CA LEU A 44 -11.61 6.89 -2.57
C LEU A 44 -10.94 6.07 -3.68
N GLY A 45 -11.02 4.74 -3.58
CA GLY A 45 -10.54 3.86 -4.65
C GLY A 45 -9.73 2.67 -4.14
N ASN A 46 -8.69 2.29 -4.88
CA ASN A 46 -7.88 1.12 -4.58
C ASN A 46 -6.51 1.52 -4.04
N ILE A 47 -6.14 0.97 -2.88
CA ILE A 47 -4.84 1.23 -2.25
C ILE A 47 -4.03 -0.06 -2.26
N THR A 48 -2.82 -0.01 -2.79
CA THR A 48 -1.84 -1.10 -2.73
C THR A 48 -0.57 -0.61 -2.06
N THR A 49 -0.28 -1.10 -0.85
CA THR A 49 0.91 -0.72 -0.08
C THR A 49 1.49 -1.86 0.75
N ARG A 50 2.73 -1.73 1.22
CA ARG A 50 3.29 -2.72 2.16
C ARG A 50 2.89 -2.37 3.59
N GLU A 51 2.95 -1.09 3.92
CA GLU A 51 2.66 -0.56 5.25
C GLU A 51 1.68 0.62 5.10
N LEU A 52 0.57 0.58 5.83
CA LEU A 52 -0.48 1.59 5.80
C LEU A 52 -0.73 2.13 7.21
N TYR A 53 -0.67 3.43 7.40
CA TYR A 53 -1.11 4.13 8.60
C TYR A 53 -2.28 5.03 8.26
N VAL A 54 -3.38 4.90 8.99
CA VAL A 54 -4.61 5.63 8.71
C VAL A 54 -5.02 6.45 9.91
N GLN A 55 -5.08 7.77 9.76
CA GLN A 55 -5.66 8.70 10.74
C GLN A 55 -6.93 9.39 10.21
N GLY A 56 -7.18 9.33 8.90
CA GLY A 56 -8.33 9.91 8.23
C GLY A 56 -9.36 8.88 7.80
N GLN A 57 -9.92 9.08 6.59
CA GLN A 57 -11.00 8.26 6.04
C GLN A 57 -10.61 7.56 4.74
N ILE A 58 -11.01 6.30 4.58
CA ILE A 58 -10.82 5.51 3.36
C ILE A 58 -12.13 4.86 2.97
N VAL A 59 -12.48 4.95 1.68
CA VAL A 59 -13.61 4.23 1.09
C VAL A 59 -13.13 3.47 -0.13
N GLY A 60 -13.26 2.14 -0.12
CA GLY A 60 -12.92 1.28 -1.26
C GLY A 60 -12.13 0.04 -0.86
N THR A 61 -11.22 -0.39 -1.73
CA THR A 61 -10.48 -1.65 -1.55
C THR A 61 -9.05 -1.38 -1.11
N VAL A 62 -8.65 -1.96 0.02
CA VAL A 62 -7.31 -1.80 0.59
C VAL A 62 -6.55 -3.11 0.50
N HIS A 63 -5.38 -3.09 -0.13
CA HIS A 63 -4.43 -4.18 -0.19
C HIS A 63 -3.15 -3.75 0.50
N ALA A 64 -2.97 -4.18 1.75
CA ALA A 64 -1.83 -3.76 2.55
C ALA A 64 -1.27 -4.87 3.41
N GLY A 65 0.04 -5.12 3.33
CA GLY A 65 0.68 -6.16 4.16
C GLY A 65 0.43 -5.93 5.65
N VAL A 66 0.77 -4.73 6.12
CA VAL A 66 0.54 -4.28 7.48
C VAL A 66 -0.36 -3.05 7.46
N VAL A 67 -1.45 -3.09 8.22
CA VAL A 67 -2.39 -1.98 8.37
C VAL A 67 -2.43 -1.55 9.83
N HIS A 68 -2.22 -0.25 10.05
CA HIS A 68 -2.33 0.42 11.34
C HIS A 68 -3.45 1.45 11.25
N LEU A 69 -4.58 1.13 11.89
CA LEU A 69 -5.68 2.06 12.07
C LEU A 69 -5.43 2.82 13.36
N MET A 70 -5.27 4.15 13.25
CA MET A 70 -5.01 5.05 14.37
C MET A 70 -6.32 5.56 14.97
N ASP A 71 -6.23 6.27 16.09
CA ASP A 71 -7.38 6.84 16.78
C ASP A 71 -8.19 7.79 15.89
N GLY A 72 -9.49 7.55 15.76
CA GLY A 72 -10.41 8.35 14.96
C GLY A 72 -10.43 8.00 13.46
N SER A 73 -9.69 6.97 13.04
CA SER A 73 -9.69 6.51 11.65
C SER A 73 -10.99 5.80 11.28
N PHE A 74 -11.41 5.97 10.01
CA PHE A 74 -12.60 5.32 9.46
C PHE A 74 -12.26 4.65 8.12
N VAL A 75 -12.48 3.34 8.02
CA VAL A 75 -12.27 2.60 6.78
C VAL A 75 -13.53 1.86 6.39
N GLU A 76 -14.01 2.10 5.18
CA GLU A 76 -15.18 1.47 4.60
C GLU A 76 -14.81 0.66 3.35
N GLY A 77 -15.16 -0.63 3.33
CA GLY A 77 -14.96 -1.52 2.18
C GLY A 77 -14.17 -2.79 2.50
N ASP A 78 -13.47 -3.33 1.49
CA ASP A 78 -12.77 -4.60 1.58
C ASP A 78 -11.28 -4.37 1.89
N VAL A 79 -10.82 -4.88 3.04
CA VAL A 79 -9.45 -4.69 3.54
C VAL A 79 -8.71 -6.03 3.55
N HIS A 80 -7.93 -6.25 2.50
CA HIS A 80 -6.97 -7.34 2.42
C HIS A 80 -5.72 -6.98 3.23
N HIS A 81 -5.44 -7.76 4.27
CA HIS A 81 -4.29 -7.52 5.15
C HIS A 81 -3.56 -8.80 5.56
N HIS A 82 -2.26 -8.70 5.88
CA HIS A 82 -1.52 -9.78 6.55
C HIS A 82 -1.45 -9.55 8.07
N VAL A 83 -1.27 -8.31 8.49
CA VAL A 83 -1.33 -7.88 9.89
C VAL A 83 -2.23 -6.65 9.97
N LEU A 84 -3.19 -6.66 10.89
CA LEU A 84 -4.08 -5.53 11.17
C LEU A 84 -3.92 -5.15 12.64
N SER A 85 -3.64 -3.88 12.87
CA SER A 85 -3.60 -3.25 14.19
C SER A 85 -4.69 -2.18 14.24
N LEU A 86 -5.55 -2.27 15.25
CA LEU A 86 -6.65 -1.34 15.49
C LEU A 86 -6.39 -0.59 16.79
N HIS A 87 -6.38 0.73 16.72
CA HIS A 87 -6.47 1.57 17.91
C HIS A 87 -7.89 1.57 18.51
N SER A 88 -7.99 1.93 19.78
CA SER A 88 -9.25 1.93 20.56
C SER A 88 -10.38 2.74 19.92
N ASN A 89 -10.05 3.80 19.19
CA ASN A 89 -11.03 4.70 18.56
C ASN A 89 -11.08 4.55 17.03
N ALA A 90 -10.60 3.44 16.47
CA ALA A 90 -10.67 3.17 15.04
C ALA A 90 -11.93 2.38 14.67
N SER A 91 -12.55 2.73 13.53
CA SER A 91 -13.70 2.02 12.98
C SER A 91 -13.39 1.44 11.61
N LEU A 92 -13.64 0.15 11.44
CA LEU A 92 -13.61 -0.54 10.16
C LEU A 92 -15.00 -1.08 9.86
N MET A 93 -15.57 -0.65 8.75
CA MET A 93 -16.88 -1.06 8.25
C MET A 93 -16.71 -1.83 6.93
N GLY A 94 -16.89 -3.13 6.93
CA GLY A 94 -16.76 -3.97 5.73
C GLY A 94 -16.05 -5.28 6.01
N ASN A 95 -15.41 -5.86 4.99
CA ASN A 95 -14.77 -7.17 5.11
C ASN A 95 -13.27 -7.04 5.32
N ALA A 96 -12.76 -7.54 6.44
CA ALA A 96 -11.33 -7.63 6.68
C ALA A 96 -10.83 -9.03 6.29
N LEU A 97 -10.28 -9.17 5.08
CA LEU A 97 -9.83 -10.44 4.54
C LEU A 97 -8.34 -10.65 4.82
N ARG A 98 -8.02 -11.58 5.73
CA ARG A 98 -6.64 -11.98 5.96
C ARG A 98 -6.12 -12.76 4.75
N THR A 99 -5.11 -12.23 4.05
CA THR A 99 -4.45 -12.95 2.94
C THR A 99 -2.97 -13.16 3.20
N THR A 100 -2.48 -14.34 2.80
CA THR A 100 -1.05 -14.70 2.85
C THR A 100 -0.36 -14.43 1.51
N LYS A 101 -1.14 -14.34 0.41
CA LYS A 101 -0.65 -13.95 -0.91
C LYS A 101 -1.17 -12.57 -1.25
N MET A 102 -0.31 -11.56 -1.12
CA MET A 102 -0.53 -10.28 -1.77
C MET A 102 0.31 -10.23 -3.03
N PRO A 103 -0.29 -10.05 -4.21
CA PRO A 103 0.46 -9.72 -5.40
C PRO A 103 0.95 -8.28 -5.23
N PHE A 104 2.10 -8.09 -4.59
CA PHE A 104 2.75 -6.80 -4.57
C PHE A 104 3.32 -6.54 -5.97
N PRO A 105 2.88 -5.48 -6.69
CA PRO A 105 3.29 -5.27 -8.08
C PRO A 105 4.80 -5.13 -8.18
N GLN A 106 5.42 -5.90 -9.08
CA GLN A 106 6.87 -5.85 -9.33
C GLN A 106 7.34 -4.45 -9.78
N GLU A 107 6.44 -3.65 -10.33
CA GLU A 107 6.69 -2.26 -10.73
C GLU A 107 7.17 -1.39 -9.56
N LEU A 108 6.67 -1.64 -8.34
CA LEU A 108 7.14 -0.89 -7.18
C LEU A 108 8.55 -1.31 -6.76
N LEU A 109 8.88 -2.61 -6.82
CA LEU A 109 10.24 -3.11 -6.61
C LEU A 109 11.20 -2.53 -7.67
N ALA A 110 10.76 -2.41 -8.91
CA ALA A 110 11.55 -1.83 -9.98
C ALA A 110 11.83 -0.33 -9.73
N LEU A 111 10.84 0.43 -9.23
CA LEU A 111 11.02 1.83 -8.87
C LEU A 111 11.90 2.01 -7.62
N GLU A 112 11.77 1.14 -6.61
CA GLU A 112 12.66 1.13 -5.42
C GLU A 112 14.12 0.86 -5.83
N ALA A 113 14.34 -0.09 -6.75
CA ALA A 113 15.67 -0.39 -7.27
C ALA A 113 16.26 0.78 -8.06
N ARG A 114 15.44 1.53 -8.81
CA ARG A 114 15.87 2.75 -9.50
C ARG A 114 16.21 3.88 -8.54
N ALA A 115 15.52 3.98 -7.41
CA ALA A 115 15.73 5.04 -6.42
C ALA A 115 16.94 4.79 -5.51
N SER A 116 17.30 3.54 -5.21
CA SER A 116 18.42 3.23 -4.29
C SER A 116 19.78 3.08 -4.99
N GLY A 117 19.83 3.07 -6.32
CA GLY A 117 21.07 2.82 -7.06
C GLY A 117 21.64 1.41 -6.87
N ALA A 118 20.90 0.51 -6.21
CA ALA A 118 21.30 -0.88 -6.09
C ALA A 118 21.15 -1.58 -7.45
N PRO A 119 22.15 -2.35 -7.91
CA PRO A 119 21.98 -3.15 -9.11
C PRO A 119 20.83 -4.14 -8.82
N VAL A 120 19.82 -4.15 -9.69
CA VAL A 120 18.87 -5.26 -9.80
C VAL A 120 19.70 -6.53 -10.02
N SER A 121 20.07 -7.20 -8.92
CA SER A 121 20.68 -8.51 -9.00
C SER A 121 19.59 -9.40 -9.56
N ARG A 122 19.77 -9.73 -10.84
CA ARG A 122 19.12 -10.81 -11.55
C ARG A 122 18.84 -11.93 -10.55
N PHE A 123 17.57 -12.21 -10.27
CA PHE A 123 17.22 -13.56 -9.88
C PHE A 123 17.71 -14.44 -11.04
N PRO A 124 18.64 -15.37 -10.84
CA PRO A 124 18.77 -16.44 -11.81
C PRO A 124 17.46 -17.21 -11.72
N VAL A 125 16.67 -17.18 -12.80
CA VAL A 125 15.78 -18.30 -13.09
C VAL A 125 16.73 -19.49 -13.19
N SER A 126 16.86 -20.23 -12.10
CA SER A 126 17.61 -21.48 -12.09
C SER A 126 16.91 -22.41 -13.07
N VAL A 127 17.46 -22.49 -14.28
CA VAL A 127 17.27 -23.62 -15.18
C VAL A 127 17.84 -24.82 -14.44
N ALA A 128 16.97 -25.59 -13.78
CA ALA A 128 17.33 -26.93 -13.36
C ALA A 128 17.43 -27.79 -14.63
N ARG A 129 18.64 -27.80 -15.18
CA ARG A 129 19.07 -28.71 -16.24
C ARG A 129 18.95 -30.17 -15.77
N ASP A 130 18.57 -31.00 -16.73
CA ASP A 130 18.76 -32.44 -16.84
C ASP A 130 19.69 -33.12 -15.82
N LEU A 131 19.16 -34.18 -15.21
CA LEU A 131 19.96 -35.31 -14.75
C LEU A 131 19.39 -36.59 -15.39
N ARG A 132 19.97 -36.93 -16.54
CA ARG A 132 20.01 -38.27 -17.09
C ARG A 132 21.13 -39.00 -16.35
N VAL A 133 20.83 -40.06 -15.61
CA VAL A 133 21.83 -41.03 -15.16
C VAL A 133 21.27 -42.42 -15.42
N VAL A 134 21.89 -43.04 -16.44
CA VAL A 134 22.13 -44.46 -16.75
C VAL A 134 21.05 -45.47 -16.37
#